data_AF-A0A5M8NZ41-F1
#
_entry.id   AF-A0A5M8NZ41-F1
#
_cell.length_a   1.000
_cell.length_b   1.000
_cell.length_c   1.000
_cell.angle_alpha   90.00
_cell.angle_beta   90.00
_cell.angle_gamma   90.00
#
_symmetry.space_group_name_H-M   'P 1'
#
loop_
_entity.id
_entity.type
_entity.pdbx_description
1 polymer ?
#
loop_
_entity_poly.entity_id
_entity_poly.type
_entity_poly.pdbx_seq_one_letter_code
_entity_poly.pdbx_strand_id
1 'polypeptide(L)'
;MITITQPEIIRKGEKTRMQTTIDVDGNPRQLWFEVENEYATSLCHERSDGYVIGLLPWAMRHQHDITCEMPMGEGLYYQITSCLIPALCKSANKLYSTQIFASIDTQAILNNGAIGTGISCGIDSLHVLANQSNSPYPSLNLTHLVHHNVGSHGTDKDSEVLRIERENRAQAFADEMGYKLIKTNSNYAEIFQQTYPYINTYANCFAIYMMQKLWSNYFYASLGCGLNNFNLKNHDKKDSAYYDLLTLDCLSTKTLRIYSEGAAKTRFEKTKTVVNYLPVRSQRKSAQLFPKSI
;
A
#
# COMPACT_ATOMS: atom_id res chain seq x y z
N MET A 1 -7.36 -23.11 -7.00
CA MET A 1 -6.35 -22.42 -7.84
C MET A 1 -6.87 -21.04 -8.14
N ILE A 2 -6.02 -20.03 -8.01
CA ILE A 2 -6.31 -18.65 -8.41
C ILE A 2 -5.58 -18.38 -9.73
N THR A 3 -6.28 -17.95 -10.76
CA THR A 3 -5.70 -17.54 -12.05
C THR A 3 -5.83 -16.04 -12.22
N ILE A 4 -4.69 -15.35 -12.36
CA ILE A 4 -4.61 -13.92 -12.67
C ILE A 4 -4.42 -13.79 -14.18
N THR A 5 -5.43 -13.30 -14.88
CA THR A 5 -5.35 -13.13 -16.34
C THR A 5 -4.54 -11.88 -16.72
N GLN A 6 -4.20 -11.75 -18.00
CA GLN A 6 -3.59 -10.55 -18.54
C GLN A 6 -4.49 -9.33 -18.25
N PRO A 7 -3.95 -8.27 -17.62
CA PRO A 7 -4.70 -7.05 -17.37
C PRO A 7 -4.87 -6.22 -18.65
N GLU A 8 -5.96 -5.45 -18.69
CA GLU A 8 -6.23 -4.44 -19.71
C GLU A 8 -6.28 -3.03 -19.09
N ILE A 9 -5.93 -2.03 -19.90
CA ILE A 9 -6.01 -0.61 -19.52
C ILE A 9 -7.15 0.04 -20.29
N ILE A 10 -8.07 0.66 -19.56
CA ILE A 10 -9.28 1.29 -20.09
C ILE A 10 -9.34 2.74 -19.61
N ARG A 11 -9.51 3.69 -20.53
CA ARG A 11 -9.82 5.08 -20.16
C ARG A 11 -11.32 5.25 -19.91
N LYS A 12 -11.67 5.92 -18.81
CA LYS A 12 -13.03 6.21 -18.35
C LYS A 12 -13.13 7.67 -17.92
N GLY A 13 -13.46 8.56 -18.86
CA GLY A 13 -13.48 10.02 -18.61
C GLY A 13 -12.11 10.50 -18.14
N GLU A 14 -12.07 11.14 -16.97
CA GLU A 14 -10.85 11.68 -16.34
C GLU A 14 -9.97 10.62 -15.65
N LYS A 15 -10.38 9.36 -15.65
CA LYS A 15 -9.67 8.26 -14.99
C LYS A 15 -9.22 7.19 -15.96
N THR A 16 -8.12 6.53 -15.61
CA THR A 16 -7.66 5.31 -16.27
C THR A 16 -7.78 4.15 -15.30
N ARG A 17 -8.40 3.07 -15.76
CA ARG A 17 -8.64 1.82 -15.04
C ARG A 17 -7.74 0.72 -15.59
N MET A 18 -6.95 0.09 -14.74
CA MET A 18 -6.34 -1.20 -15.01
C MET A 18 -7.23 -2.29 -14.41
N GLN A 19 -7.65 -3.26 -15.21
CA GLN A 19 -8.52 -4.33 -14.73
C GLN A 19 -8.07 -5.70 -15.25
N THR A 20 -8.31 -6.74 -14.45
CA THR A 20 -8.02 -8.13 -14.82
C THR A 20 -9.10 -9.05 -14.25
N THR A 21 -9.28 -10.22 -14.84
CA THR A 21 -10.10 -11.29 -14.29
C THR A 21 -9.26 -12.11 -13.33
N ILE A 22 -9.77 -12.29 -12.12
CA ILE A 22 -9.25 -13.24 -11.15
C ILE A 22 -10.22 -14.40 -11.09
N ASP A 23 -9.83 -15.55 -11.63
CA ASP A 23 -10.62 -16.79 -11.57
C ASP A 23 -10.21 -17.57 -10.31
N VAL A 24 -11.19 -17.85 -9.44
CA VAL A 24 -11.02 -18.71 -8.27
C VAL A 24 -11.83 -19.98 -8.46
N ASP A 25 -11.15 -21.06 -8.85
CA ASP A 25 -11.77 -22.38 -9.07
C ASP A 25 -12.98 -22.37 -10.02
N GLY A 26 -12.87 -21.67 -11.15
CA GLY A 26 -13.93 -21.51 -12.16
C GLY A 26 -14.93 -20.39 -11.84
N ASN A 27 -14.67 -19.56 -10.84
CA ASN A 27 -15.51 -18.43 -10.45
C ASN A 27 -14.81 -17.10 -10.77
N PRO A 28 -14.96 -16.58 -11.99
CA PRO A 28 -14.30 -15.35 -12.42
C PRO A 28 -14.84 -14.12 -11.67
N ARG A 29 -13.92 -13.26 -11.24
CA ARG A 29 -14.20 -11.97 -10.60
C ARG A 29 -13.40 -10.88 -11.27
N GLN A 30 -14.01 -9.75 -11.59
CA GLN A 30 -13.29 -8.60 -12.13
C GLN A 30 -12.63 -7.81 -11.00
N LEU A 31 -11.30 -7.76 -10.97
CA LEU A 31 -10.53 -6.84 -10.13
C LEU A 31 -10.14 -5.60 -10.95
N TRP A 32 -10.30 -4.41 -10.38
CA TRP A 32 -9.88 -3.17 -11.02
C TRP A 32 -9.15 -2.22 -10.06
N PHE A 33 -8.28 -1.39 -10.62
CA PHE A 33 -7.55 -0.32 -9.96
C PHE A 33 -7.57 0.92 -10.84
N GLU A 34 -7.85 2.08 -10.26
CA GLU A 34 -8.05 3.35 -10.98
C GLU A 34 -7.14 4.44 -10.46
N VAL A 35 -6.68 5.26 -11.40
CA VAL A 35 -5.91 6.49 -11.19
C VAL A 35 -6.42 7.59 -12.11
N GLU A 36 -6.05 8.84 -11.84
CA GLU A 36 -6.28 9.94 -12.79
C GLU A 36 -5.47 9.74 -14.07
N ASN A 37 -5.97 10.27 -15.20
CA ASN A 37 -5.36 10.05 -16.51
C ASN A 37 -3.89 10.48 -16.62
N GLU A 38 -3.46 11.49 -15.86
CA GLU A 38 -2.05 11.93 -15.85
C GLU A 38 -1.10 10.84 -15.34
N TYR A 39 -1.59 9.89 -14.53
CA TYR A 39 -0.80 8.76 -14.02
C TYR A 39 -1.03 7.45 -14.79
N ALA A 40 -1.71 7.48 -15.93
CA ALA A 40 -2.00 6.27 -16.72
C ALA A 40 -0.73 5.48 -17.08
N THR A 41 0.36 6.17 -17.44
CA THR A 41 1.65 5.54 -17.79
C THR A 41 2.38 4.94 -16.58
N SER A 42 1.97 5.31 -15.37
CA SER A 42 2.50 4.77 -14.12
C SER A 42 1.93 3.40 -13.77
N LEU A 43 0.79 3.01 -14.38
CA LEU A 43 0.19 1.69 -14.17
C LEU A 43 1.07 0.60 -14.76
N CYS A 44 1.38 -0.41 -13.93
CA CYS A 44 2.17 -1.57 -14.35
C CYS A 44 1.26 -2.74 -14.70
N HIS A 45 1.04 -2.93 -16.00
CA HIS A 45 0.24 -4.00 -16.58
C HIS A 45 1.11 -5.14 -17.12
N GLU A 46 2.42 -4.90 -17.21
CA GLU A 46 3.41 -5.82 -17.77
C GLU A 46 3.76 -6.96 -16.79
N ARG A 47 3.38 -6.84 -15.52
CA ARG A 47 3.69 -7.81 -14.46
C ARG A 47 2.52 -8.12 -13.55
N SER A 48 2.49 -9.34 -13.05
CA SER A 48 1.52 -9.79 -12.03
C SER A 48 1.90 -9.42 -10.59
N ASP A 49 3.02 -8.73 -10.39
CA ASP A 49 3.59 -8.38 -9.07
C ASP A 49 2.55 -7.82 -8.08
N GLY A 50 1.82 -6.77 -8.47
CA GLY A 50 0.82 -6.13 -7.62
C GLY A 50 -0.30 -7.10 -7.25
N TYR A 51 -0.85 -7.81 -8.23
CA TYR A 51 -1.93 -8.77 -8.02
C TYR A 51 -1.52 -9.92 -7.08
N VAL A 52 -0.33 -10.48 -7.27
CA VAL A 52 0.20 -11.53 -6.39
C VAL A 52 0.35 -11.02 -4.96
N ILE A 53 0.90 -9.81 -4.76
CA ILE A 53 1.03 -9.19 -3.43
C ILE A 53 -0.32 -9.04 -2.75
N GLY A 54 -1.33 -8.53 -3.48
CA GLY A 54 -2.66 -8.33 -2.94
C GLY A 54 -3.38 -9.64 -2.61
N LEU A 55 -3.23 -10.66 -3.45
CA LEU A 55 -3.97 -11.92 -3.32
C LEU A 55 -3.30 -12.93 -2.39
N LEU A 56 -1.98 -12.84 -2.18
CA LEU A 56 -1.22 -13.75 -1.34
C LEU A 56 -1.85 -14.00 0.05
N PRO A 57 -2.19 -12.98 0.87
CA PRO A 57 -2.81 -13.21 2.17
C PRO A 57 -4.16 -13.95 2.08
N TRP A 58 -4.92 -13.72 1.00
CA TRP A 58 -6.19 -14.41 0.78
C TRP A 58 -5.93 -15.88 0.40
N ALA A 59 -5.04 -16.11 -0.55
CA ALA A 59 -4.65 -17.43 -1.04
C ALA A 59 -4.11 -18.33 0.07
N MET A 60 -3.23 -17.82 0.93
CA MET A 60 -2.66 -18.56 2.05
C MET A 60 -3.71 -18.96 3.10
N ARG A 61 -4.75 -18.15 3.31
CA ARG A 61 -5.84 -18.45 4.28
C ARG A 61 -6.90 -19.38 3.71
N HIS A 62 -7.11 -19.34 2.40
CA HIS A 62 -8.11 -20.14 1.70
C HIS A 62 -7.50 -21.37 1.00
N GLN A 63 -6.21 -21.63 1.23
CA GLN A 63 -5.49 -22.80 0.72
C GLN A 63 -5.46 -22.89 -0.80
N HIS A 64 -5.15 -21.78 -1.46
CA HIS A 64 -5.00 -21.72 -2.90
C HIS A 64 -3.55 -21.43 -3.32
N ASP A 65 -3.16 -22.05 -4.42
CA ASP A 65 -2.03 -21.64 -5.24
C ASP A 65 -2.45 -20.53 -6.21
N ILE A 66 -1.47 -19.79 -6.73
CA ILE A 66 -1.67 -18.68 -7.67
C ILE A 66 -0.95 -19.01 -8.98
N THR A 67 -1.62 -18.83 -10.11
CA THR A 67 -1.02 -18.85 -11.44
C THR A 67 -1.21 -17.50 -12.14
N CYS A 68 -0.23 -17.08 -12.93
CA CYS A 68 -0.20 -15.78 -13.58
C CYS A 68 -0.01 -15.91 -15.09
N GLU A 69 -0.82 -15.21 -15.88
CA GLU A 69 -0.59 -15.08 -17.33
C GLU A 69 0.53 -14.08 -17.65
N MET A 70 0.65 -13.00 -16.87
CA MET A 70 1.77 -12.07 -16.95
C MET A 70 2.95 -12.52 -16.08
N PRO A 71 4.20 -12.21 -16.46
CA PRO A 71 5.36 -12.58 -15.69
C PRO A 71 5.40 -11.86 -14.33
N MET A 72 6.21 -12.40 -13.42
CA MET A 72 6.65 -11.69 -12.23
C MET A 72 8.11 -11.27 -12.36
N GLY A 73 8.47 -10.19 -11.68
CA GLY A 73 9.88 -9.79 -11.56
C GLY A 73 10.69 -10.82 -10.77
N GLU A 74 11.85 -11.24 -11.30
CA GLU A 74 12.71 -12.27 -10.68
C GLU A 74 12.98 -12.03 -9.19
N GLY A 75 13.42 -10.83 -8.83
CA GLY A 75 13.76 -10.49 -7.44
C GLY A 75 12.56 -10.56 -6.50
N LEU A 76 11.39 -10.08 -6.95
CA LEU A 76 10.18 -10.14 -6.14
C LEU A 76 9.67 -11.58 -6.01
N TYR A 77 9.67 -12.35 -7.10
CA TYR A 77 9.30 -13.76 -7.10
C TYR A 77 10.16 -14.55 -6.11
N TYR A 78 11.48 -14.38 -6.17
CA TYR A 78 12.42 -15.01 -5.24
C TYR A 78 12.12 -14.62 -3.79
N GLN A 79 11.98 -13.32 -3.49
CA GLN A 79 11.73 -12.87 -2.12
C GLN A 79 10.39 -13.39 -1.56
N ILE A 80 9.34 -13.45 -2.38
CA ILE A 80 8.04 -13.97 -1.94
C ILE A 80 8.13 -15.49 -1.70
N THR A 81 8.65 -16.24 -2.66
CA THR A 81 8.62 -17.72 -2.64
C THR A 81 9.68 -18.35 -1.74
N SER A 82 10.85 -17.72 -1.62
CA SER A 82 12.00 -18.26 -0.88
C SER A 82 12.15 -17.68 0.52
N CYS A 83 11.61 -16.48 0.77
CA CYS A 83 11.76 -15.78 2.05
C CYS A 83 10.40 -15.59 2.76
N LEU A 84 9.47 -14.86 2.14
CA LEU A 84 8.25 -14.42 2.79
C LEU A 84 7.31 -15.58 3.13
N ILE A 85 6.86 -16.35 2.14
CA ILE A 85 5.94 -17.47 2.34
C ILE A 85 6.50 -18.49 3.35
N PRO A 86 7.76 -18.95 3.22
CA PRO A 86 8.35 -19.86 4.21
C PRO A 86 8.39 -19.29 5.63
N ALA A 87 8.75 -18.02 5.80
CA ALA A 87 8.82 -17.37 7.12
C ALA A 87 7.44 -17.27 7.78
N LEU A 88 6.40 -16.94 7.01
CA LEU A 88 5.02 -16.87 7.49
C LEU A 88 4.51 -18.28 7.85
N CYS A 89 4.58 -19.25 6.93
CA CYS A 89 4.07 -20.60 7.18
C CYS A 89 4.78 -21.31 8.34
N LYS A 90 6.08 -21.09 8.56
CA LYS A 90 6.80 -21.65 9.71
C LYS A 90 6.30 -21.11 11.05
N SER A 91 5.72 -19.91 11.07
CA SER A 91 5.38 -19.17 12.28
C SER A 91 3.88 -19.12 12.59
N ALA A 92 3.04 -19.68 11.70
CA ALA A 92 1.60 -19.77 11.85
C ALA A 92 1.08 -21.18 11.54
N ASN A 93 0.27 -21.75 12.44
CA ASN A 93 -0.21 -23.13 12.32
C ASN A 93 -1.27 -23.34 11.22
N LYS A 94 -1.84 -22.26 10.66
CA LYS A 94 -3.01 -22.32 9.77
C LYS A 94 -2.79 -21.70 8.38
N LEU A 95 -1.60 -21.20 8.08
CA LEU A 95 -1.34 -20.62 6.76
C LEU A 95 -0.83 -21.69 5.80
N TYR A 96 -1.53 -21.83 4.68
CA TYR A 96 -1.11 -22.68 3.59
C TYR A 96 0.09 -22.06 2.86
N SER A 97 1.05 -22.92 2.51
CA SER A 97 2.23 -22.53 1.74
C SER A 97 1.87 -22.43 0.26
N THR A 98 1.14 -21.37 -0.10
CA THR A 98 0.75 -21.02 -1.47
C THR A 98 1.93 -21.12 -2.43
N GLN A 99 1.79 -21.92 -3.48
CA GLN A 99 2.70 -21.96 -4.60
C GLN A 99 2.33 -20.88 -5.62
N ILE A 100 3.34 -20.33 -6.29
CA ILE A 100 3.16 -19.29 -7.31
C ILE A 100 3.76 -19.78 -8.62
N PHE A 101 2.91 -19.86 -9.64
CA PHE A 101 3.28 -20.27 -10.99
C PHE A 101 3.21 -19.04 -11.91
N ALA A 102 4.37 -18.51 -12.28
CA ALA A 102 4.49 -17.38 -13.20
C ALA A 102 5.74 -17.55 -14.05
N SER A 103 5.72 -17.05 -15.29
CA SER A 103 6.95 -16.81 -16.01
C SER A 103 7.77 -15.71 -15.32
N ILE A 104 9.08 -15.72 -15.49
CA ILE A 104 9.98 -14.79 -14.82
C ILE A 104 10.52 -13.77 -15.82
N ASP A 105 10.38 -12.50 -15.48
CA ASP A 105 11.01 -11.39 -16.16
C ASP A 105 12.20 -10.87 -15.35
N THR A 106 13.39 -10.96 -15.94
CA THR A 106 14.66 -10.52 -15.34
C THR A 106 14.98 -9.06 -15.61
N GLN A 107 14.22 -8.40 -16.48
CA GLN A 107 14.41 -6.98 -16.76
C GLN A 107 14.04 -6.14 -15.55
N ALA A 108 14.56 -4.92 -15.49
CA ALA A 108 14.13 -3.95 -14.47
C ALA A 108 12.89 -3.21 -14.96
N ILE A 109 11.90 -2.99 -14.09
CA ILE A 109 10.83 -2.02 -14.38
C ILE A 109 11.44 -0.63 -14.28
N LEU A 110 11.48 0.09 -15.40
CA LEU A 110 11.83 1.50 -15.42
C LEU A 110 10.75 2.28 -14.67
N ASN A 111 11.19 3.13 -13.74
CA ASN A 111 10.30 4.03 -13.02
C ASN A 111 10.69 5.50 -13.19
N ASN A 112 9.74 6.39 -12.92
CA ASN A 112 9.91 7.84 -13.03
C ASN A 112 10.66 8.47 -11.85
N GLY A 113 11.28 7.67 -10.98
CA GLY A 113 12.09 8.17 -9.87
C GLY A 113 11.31 8.75 -8.69
N ALA A 114 9.97 8.73 -8.71
CA ALA A 114 9.17 9.41 -7.71
C ALA A 114 9.30 8.77 -6.32
N ILE A 115 9.12 9.61 -5.31
CA ILE A 115 9.22 9.25 -3.90
C ILE A 115 7.87 9.54 -3.25
N GLY A 116 7.20 8.47 -2.80
CA GLY A 116 5.80 8.52 -2.35
C GLY A 116 5.61 8.17 -0.88
N THR A 117 4.50 8.64 -0.31
CA THR A 117 3.95 8.14 0.96
C THR A 117 2.44 8.21 0.94
N GLY A 118 1.80 7.28 1.67
CA GLY A 118 0.37 7.34 1.95
C GLY A 118 0.04 8.49 2.91
N ILE A 119 -1.07 9.20 2.68
CA ILE A 119 -1.57 10.25 3.57
C ILE A 119 -2.99 9.94 4.08
N SER A 120 -3.11 9.74 5.39
CA SER A 120 -4.39 9.63 6.10
C SER A 120 -4.69 10.84 6.99
N CYS A 121 -3.74 11.80 7.05
CA CYS A 121 -3.68 12.89 8.02
C CYS A 121 -3.66 12.39 9.48
N GLY A 122 -3.32 11.12 9.70
CA GLY A 122 -3.05 10.54 11.01
C GLY A 122 -1.59 10.74 11.42
N ILE A 123 -1.31 10.49 12.70
CA ILE A 123 0.00 10.74 13.30
C ILE A 123 1.15 10.01 12.61
N ASP A 124 0.90 8.78 12.15
CA ASP A 124 1.89 7.95 11.49
C ASP A 124 2.27 8.53 10.11
N SER A 125 1.29 8.91 9.28
CA SER A 125 1.56 9.57 7.99
C SER A 125 2.17 10.96 8.12
N LEU A 126 1.77 11.73 9.13
CA LEU A 126 2.35 13.05 9.40
C LEU A 126 3.79 12.95 9.91
N HIS A 127 4.15 11.86 10.59
CA HIS A 127 5.52 11.59 11.00
C HIS A 127 6.43 11.35 9.80
N VAL A 128 5.96 10.63 8.77
CA VAL A 128 6.71 10.46 7.51
C VAL A 128 7.01 11.82 6.90
N LEU A 129 6.00 12.68 6.77
CA LEU A 129 6.15 14.04 6.25
C LEU A 129 7.15 14.85 7.09
N ALA A 130 7.04 14.81 8.40
CA ALA A 130 7.95 15.54 9.29
C ALA A 130 9.43 15.17 9.07
N ASN A 131 9.72 13.93 8.68
CA ASN A 131 11.08 13.46 8.45
C ASN A 131 11.54 13.59 7.00
N GLN A 132 10.62 13.45 6.03
CA GLN A 132 10.97 13.30 4.61
C GLN A 132 10.59 14.50 3.73
N SER A 133 9.88 15.49 4.25
CA SER A 133 9.57 16.71 3.49
C SER A 133 10.79 17.59 3.24
N ASN A 134 11.75 17.61 4.17
CA ASN A 134 13.01 18.37 4.09
C ASN A 134 14.12 17.60 4.81
N SER A 135 14.33 16.35 4.41
CA SER A 135 15.34 15.51 5.04
C SER A 135 16.75 15.97 4.66
N PRO A 136 17.79 15.63 5.45
CA PRO A 136 19.19 15.84 5.06
C PRO A 136 19.62 14.92 3.90
N TYR A 137 18.71 14.11 3.35
CA TYR A 137 18.93 13.21 2.23
C TYR A 137 18.05 13.65 1.05
N PRO A 138 18.47 14.65 0.24
CA PRO A 138 17.62 15.24 -0.79
C PRO A 138 17.05 14.23 -1.80
N SER A 139 17.80 13.17 -2.09
CA SER A 139 17.36 12.06 -2.97
C SER A 139 16.27 11.18 -2.37
N LEU A 140 15.87 11.41 -1.12
CA LEU A 140 14.79 10.72 -0.41
C LEU A 140 13.63 11.65 -0.06
N ASN A 141 13.65 12.91 -0.51
CA ASN A 141 12.59 13.85 -0.21
C ASN A 141 11.29 13.50 -0.94
N LEU A 142 10.16 13.65 -0.25
CA LEU A 142 8.85 13.32 -0.79
C LEU A 142 8.51 14.19 -2.01
N THR A 143 7.97 13.53 -3.03
CA THR A 143 7.49 14.18 -4.26
C THR A 143 5.97 14.08 -4.41
N HIS A 144 5.38 12.99 -3.90
CA HIS A 144 3.96 12.71 -4.04
C HIS A 144 3.37 12.25 -2.72
N LEU A 145 2.15 12.70 -2.45
CA LEU A 145 1.25 12.12 -1.47
C LEU A 145 0.26 11.20 -2.17
N VAL A 146 -0.14 10.12 -1.51
CA VAL A 146 -1.10 9.17 -2.07
C VAL A 146 -2.22 8.88 -1.09
N HIS A 147 -3.47 8.93 -1.57
CA HIS A 147 -4.64 8.48 -0.84
C HIS A 147 -5.19 7.23 -1.50
N HIS A 148 -4.98 6.07 -0.86
CA HIS A 148 -5.41 4.78 -1.38
C HIS A 148 -6.80 4.40 -0.86
N ASN A 149 -7.73 4.07 -1.77
CA ASN A 149 -8.91 3.29 -1.42
C ASN A 149 -8.71 1.81 -1.79
N VAL A 150 -8.19 1.05 -0.81
CA VAL A 150 -7.94 -0.41 -0.91
C VAL A 150 -8.43 -1.15 0.34
N GLY A 151 -9.49 -0.66 0.98
CA GLY A 151 -10.18 -1.33 2.09
C GLY A 151 -10.15 -0.64 3.46
N SER A 152 -9.38 0.44 3.64
CA SER A 152 -9.28 1.17 4.92
C SER A 152 -10.56 1.91 5.36
N HIS A 153 -11.55 1.98 4.47
CA HIS A 153 -12.82 2.68 4.69
C HIS A 153 -13.95 1.73 5.10
N GLY A 154 -13.73 0.42 5.01
CA GLY A 154 -14.81 -0.57 5.05
C GLY A 154 -15.40 -0.81 3.65
N THR A 155 -16.45 -1.62 3.59
CA THR A 155 -17.17 -1.98 2.36
C THR A 155 -18.69 -1.84 2.52
N ASP A 156 -19.14 -1.18 3.59
CA ASP A 156 -20.56 -0.93 3.87
C ASP A 156 -21.01 0.41 3.27
N LYS A 157 -22.30 0.75 3.37
CA LYS A 157 -22.82 2.01 2.79
C LYS A 157 -22.18 3.26 3.40
N ASP A 158 -21.80 3.20 4.68
CA ASP A 158 -21.19 4.32 5.40
C ASP A 158 -19.70 4.50 5.01
N SER A 159 -19.07 3.46 4.47
CA SER A 159 -17.68 3.51 3.99
C SER A 159 -17.45 4.55 2.90
N GLU A 160 -18.42 4.80 2.03
CA GLU A 160 -18.28 5.77 0.93
C GLU A 160 -18.27 7.21 1.45
N VAL A 161 -19.11 7.51 2.44
CA VAL A 161 -19.10 8.82 3.11
C VAL A 161 -17.76 9.04 3.81
N LEU A 162 -17.31 8.04 4.57
CA LEU A 162 -16.03 8.11 5.28
C LEU A 162 -14.84 8.24 4.31
N ARG A 163 -14.89 7.57 3.16
CA ARG A 163 -13.88 7.68 2.09
C ARG A 163 -13.83 9.10 1.57
N ILE A 164 -14.97 9.69 1.20
CA ILE A 164 -15.04 11.07 0.69
C ILE A 164 -14.52 12.07 1.72
N GLU A 165 -14.90 11.95 2.99
CA GLU A 165 -14.41 12.82 4.06
C GLU A 165 -12.89 12.77 4.24
N ARG A 166 -12.32 11.56 4.23
CA ARG A 166 -10.87 11.36 4.37
C ARG A 166 -10.12 11.83 3.13
N GLU A 167 -10.66 11.60 1.94
CA GLU A 167 -10.10 12.08 0.69
C GLU A 167 -10.07 13.61 0.66
N ASN A 168 -11.17 14.27 1.03
CA ASN A 168 -11.25 15.74 1.11
C ASN A 168 -10.24 16.31 2.12
N ARG A 169 -10.06 15.63 3.26
CA ARG A 169 -9.04 16.02 4.25
C ARG A 169 -7.63 15.88 3.71
N ALA A 170 -7.34 14.79 2.99
CA ALA A 170 -6.05 14.58 2.35
C ALA A 170 -5.79 15.64 1.27
N GLN A 171 -6.80 15.98 0.47
CA GLN A 171 -6.72 17.01 -0.55
C GLN A 171 -6.42 18.37 0.05
N ALA A 172 -7.21 18.80 1.04
CA ALA A 172 -7.01 20.09 1.71
C ALA A 172 -5.60 20.19 2.33
N PHE A 173 -5.11 19.10 2.93
CA PHE A 173 -3.74 19.04 3.46
C PHE A 173 -2.69 19.17 2.36
N ALA A 174 -2.86 18.44 1.24
CA ALA A 174 -1.93 18.48 0.13
C ALA A 174 -1.86 19.88 -0.50
N ASP A 175 -3.01 20.53 -0.67
CA ASP A 175 -3.12 21.90 -1.20
C ASP A 175 -2.46 22.93 -0.27
N GLU A 176 -2.72 22.85 1.05
CA GLU A 176 -2.07 23.72 2.07
C GLU A 176 -0.54 23.60 2.02
N MET A 177 -0.05 22.39 1.72
CA MET A 177 1.37 22.04 1.79
C MET A 177 2.10 22.09 0.45
N GLY A 178 1.40 22.33 -0.66
CA GLY A 178 1.96 22.33 -2.01
C GLY A 178 2.40 20.95 -2.52
N TYR A 179 1.77 19.87 -2.03
CA TYR A 179 2.02 18.51 -2.53
C TYR A 179 1.05 18.13 -3.65
N LYS A 180 1.53 17.33 -4.60
CA LYS A 180 0.65 16.57 -5.50
C LYS A 180 0.02 15.41 -4.74
N LEU A 181 -1.31 15.32 -4.76
CA LEU A 181 -2.04 14.19 -4.20
C LEU A 181 -2.52 13.26 -5.32
N ILE A 182 -2.07 12.00 -5.28
CA ILE A 182 -2.60 10.94 -6.12
C ILE A 182 -3.72 10.25 -5.38
N LYS A 183 -4.89 10.14 -6.01
CA LYS A 183 -6.03 9.38 -5.48
C LYS A 183 -6.15 8.08 -6.25
N THR A 184 -6.12 6.96 -5.54
CA THR A 184 -6.27 5.64 -6.17
C THR A 184 -7.52 4.95 -5.67
N ASN A 185 -8.20 4.21 -6.53
CA ASN A 185 -9.42 3.49 -6.17
C ASN A 185 -9.37 2.03 -6.65
N SER A 186 -9.96 1.11 -5.89
CA SER A 186 -10.04 -0.30 -6.27
C SER A 186 -11.19 -1.01 -5.58
N ASN A 187 -11.81 -1.98 -6.26
CA ASN A 187 -12.74 -2.91 -5.64
C ASN A 187 -12.05 -4.09 -4.92
N TYR A 188 -10.73 -4.07 -4.77
CA TYR A 188 -9.94 -5.16 -4.15
C TYR A 188 -10.55 -5.67 -2.84
N ALA A 189 -10.90 -4.77 -1.92
CA ALA A 189 -11.47 -5.12 -0.62
C ALA A 189 -12.90 -5.68 -0.71
N GLU A 190 -13.65 -5.31 -1.75
CA GLU A 190 -15.02 -5.78 -1.99
C GLU A 190 -15.04 -7.22 -2.50
N ILE A 191 -14.12 -7.54 -3.42
CA ILE A 191 -14.09 -8.86 -4.08
C ILE A 191 -13.28 -9.92 -3.33
N PHE A 192 -12.30 -9.50 -2.52
CA PHE A 192 -11.46 -10.36 -1.66
C PHE A 192 -11.57 -9.93 -0.20
N GLN A 193 -12.78 -10.05 0.36
CA GLN A 193 -13.08 -9.65 1.73
C GLN A 193 -12.19 -10.37 2.74
N GLN A 194 -11.49 -9.57 3.54
CA GLN A 194 -10.65 -10.01 4.64
C GLN A 194 -10.70 -8.96 5.75
N THR A 195 -10.36 -9.36 6.97
CA THR A 195 -10.19 -8.41 8.08
C THR A 195 -9.04 -7.46 7.77
N TYR A 196 -9.34 -6.18 7.51
CA TYR A 196 -8.37 -5.20 7.01
C TYR A 196 -7.07 -5.11 7.84
N PRO A 197 -7.10 -5.10 9.19
CA PRO A 197 -5.87 -5.15 10.00
C PRO A 197 -4.92 -6.29 9.62
N TYR A 198 -5.44 -7.46 9.24
CA TYR A 198 -4.61 -8.63 8.90
C TYR A 198 -3.93 -8.52 7.53
N ILE A 199 -4.32 -7.54 6.72
CA ILE A 199 -3.88 -7.38 5.33
C ILE A 199 -3.45 -5.95 5.00
N ASN A 200 -3.45 -5.01 5.95
CA ASN A 200 -3.25 -3.59 5.66
C ASN A 200 -1.93 -3.33 4.91
N THR A 201 -0.85 -4.04 5.25
CA THR A 201 0.46 -3.91 4.60
C THR A 201 0.36 -4.41 3.16
N TYR A 202 -0.27 -5.57 2.94
CA TYR A 202 -0.45 -6.17 1.61
C TYR A 202 -1.37 -5.35 0.71
N ALA A 203 -2.49 -4.85 1.24
CA ALA A 203 -3.44 -4.02 0.49
C ALA A 203 -2.81 -2.70 0.02
N ASN A 204 -2.02 -2.04 0.88
CA ASN A 204 -1.27 -0.86 0.48
C ASN A 204 -0.14 -1.21 -0.48
N CYS A 205 0.60 -2.30 -0.26
CA CYS A 205 1.65 -2.74 -1.19
C CYS A 205 1.08 -3.14 -2.55
N PHE A 206 -0.11 -3.73 -2.62
CA PHE A 206 -0.86 -3.90 -3.86
C PHE A 206 -0.98 -2.57 -4.57
N ALA A 207 -1.52 -1.53 -3.93
CA ALA A 207 -1.68 -0.21 -4.54
C ALA A 207 -0.35 0.44 -4.97
N ILE A 208 0.72 0.28 -4.18
CA ILE A 208 2.06 0.74 -4.52
C ILE A 208 2.54 0.05 -5.81
N TYR A 209 2.40 -1.27 -5.87
CA TYR A 209 2.85 -2.07 -7.01
C TYR A 209 2.00 -1.91 -8.26
N MET A 210 0.71 -1.60 -8.14
CA MET A 210 -0.12 -1.21 -9.28
C MET A 210 0.45 0.02 -9.99
N MET A 211 1.21 0.86 -9.28
CA MET A 211 1.89 2.04 -9.81
C MET A 211 3.43 1.93 -9.76
N GLN A 212 4.01 0.72 -9.78
CA GLN A 212 5.47 0.55 -9.61
C GLN A 212 6.36 1.26 -10.65
N LYS A 213 5.79 1.68 -11.79
CA LYS A 213 6.49 2.51 -12.80
C LYS A 213 6.62 3.98 -12.40
N LEU A 214 6.02 4.40 -11.29
CA LEU A 214 6.19 5.75 -10.74
C LEU A 214 7.33 5.80 -9.72
N TRP A 215 7.40 4.80 -8.84
CA TRP A 215 8.13 4.85 -7.59
C TRP A 215 9.57 4.35 -7.70
N SER A 216 10.53 5.14 -7.21
CA SER A 216 11.86 4.64 -6.83
C SER A 216 11.89 4.24 -5.35
N ASN A 217 11.25 5.04 -4.51
CA ASN A 217 11.19 4.86 -3.07
C ASN A 217 9.76 5.12 -2.57
N TYR A 218 9.28 4.31 -1.65
CA TYR A 218 8.00 4.54 -0.99
C TYR A 218 8.16 4.43 0.52
N PHE A 219 7.75 5.46 1.25
CA PHE A 219 7.73 5.44 2.71
C PHE A 219 6.35 4.95 3.17
N TYR A 220 6.30 3.68 3.60
CA TYR A 220 5.12 3.15 4.25
C TYR A 220 5.08 3.63 5.70
N ALA A 221 4.03 4.35 6.06
CA ALA A 221 3.82 4.83 7.43
C ALA A 221 3.47 3.66 8.35
N SER A 222 4.47 3.11 9.06
CA SER A 222 4.24 2.01 10.00
C SER A 222 3.26 2.43 11.09
N LEU A 223 2.35 1.55 11.52
CA LEU A 223 1.30 1.86 12.51
C LEU A 223 1.82 2.10 13.95
N GLY A 224 3.14 2.06 14.15
CA GLY A 224 3.75 2.38 15.44
C GLY A 224 3.65 1.24 16.45
N CYS A 225 3.56 0.00 15.98
CA CYS A 225 3.68 -1.20 16.81
C CYS A 225 5.05 -1.25 17.52
N GLY A 226 6.08 -0.59 16.98
CA GLY A 226 7.44 -0.60 17.53
C GLY A 226 8.19 -1.87 17.16
N LEU A 227 9.46 -1.75 16.77
CA LEU A 227 10.30 -2.89 16.38
C LEU A 227 10.46 -3.94 17.49
N ASN A 228 10.37 -3.53 18.75
CA ASN A 228 10.38 -4.44 19.90
C ASN A 228 9.18 -5.39 19.94
N ASN A 229 8.09 -5.07 19.23
CA ASN A 229 6.92 -5.93 19.12
C ASN A 229 6.90 -6.74 17.82
N PHE A 230 7.97 -6.72 17.02
CA PHE A 230 8.07 -7.56 15.83
C PHE A 230 7.79 -9.01 16.17
N ASN A 231 6.80 -9.62 15.52
CA ASN A 231 6.35 -10.95 15.89
C ASN A 231 5.66 -11.71 14.75
N LEU A 232 6.21 -12.87 14.41
CA LEU A 232 5.62 -13.81 13.46
C LEU A 232 4.76 -14.89 14.12
N LYS A 233 4.78 -15.04 15.45
CA LYS A 233 4.01 -16.09 16.15
C LYS A 233 2.51 -15.81 16.07
N ASN A 234 1.76 -16.78 15.52
CA ASN A 234 0.30 -16.72 15.38
C ASN A 234 -0.15 -15.41 14.71
N HIS A 235 0.58 -14.97 13.69
CA HIS A 235 0.32 -13.72 12.98
C HIS A 235 -0.88 -13.83 12.01
N ASP A 236 -1.39 -15.04 11.78
CA ASP A 236 -2.56 -15.33 10.93
C ASP A 236 -3.84 -14.59 11.39
N LYS A 237 -3.88 -14.20 12.67
CA LYS A 237 -4.97 -13.47 13.33
C LYS A 237 -4.53 -12.14 13.96
N LYS A 238 -3.38 -11.62 13.57
CA LYS A 238 -2.85 -10.35 14.10
C LYS A 238 -2.71 -9.34 12.97
N ASP A 239 -2.59 -8.08 13.37
CA ASP A 239 -2.33 -7.00 12.43
C ASP A 239 -1.04 -7.27 11.64
N SER A 240 -1.06 -7.05 10.32
CA SER A 240 0.14 -7.21 9.50
C SER A 240 1.28 -6.24 9.87
N ALA A 241 0.96 -5.16 10.59
CA ALA A 241 1.95 -4.22 11.12
C ALA A 241 2.93 -4.84 12.13
N TYR A 242 2.62 -5.98 12.76
CA TYR A 242 3.56 -6.66 13.65
C TYR A 242 4.74 -7.31 12.92
N TYR A 243 4.66 -7.45 11.60
CA TYR A 243 5.73 -8.01 10.78
C TYR A 243 5.90 -7.23 9.48
N ASP A 244 5.42 -5.98 9.43
CA ASP A 244 5.53 -5.13 8.24
C ASP A 244 7.00 -4.93 7.82
N LEU A 245 7.96 -4.89 8.76
CA LEU A 245 9.38 -4.79 8.44
C LEU A 245 9.84 -5.95 7.54
N LEU A 246 9.45 -7.19 7.86
CA LEU A 246 9.77 -8.35 7.03
C LEU A 246 9.05 -8.26 5.67
N THR A 247 7.75 -7.98 5.71
CA THR A 247 6.93 -7.89 4.49
C THR A 247 7.48 -6.84 3.54
N LEU A 248 7.71 -5.61 4.00
CA LEU A 248 8.18 -4.48 3.18
C LEU A 248 9.60 -4.71 2.66
N ASP A 249 10.46 -5.39 3.41
CA ASP A 249 11.79 -5.76 2.93
C ASP A 249 11.73 -6.84 1.84
N CYS A 250 10.92 -7.89 2.02
CA CYS A 250 10.67 -8.89 0.98
C CYS A 250 9.96 -8.31 -0.24
N LEU A 251 9.13 -7.29 -0.07
CA LEU A 251 8.44 -6.58 -1.15
C LEU A 251 9.25 -5.39 -1.69
N SER A 252 10.52 -5.24 -1.34
CA SER A 252 11.42 -4.29 -2.00
C SER A 252 12.18 -4.98 -3.13
N THR A 253 12.44 -4.24 -4.21
CA THR A 253 13.23 -4.71 -5.37
C THR A 253 14.43 -3.80 -5.61
N LYS A 254 15.19 -4.10 -6.67
CA LYS A 254 16.31 -3.26 -7.13
C LYS A 254 15.86 -1.87 -7.61
N THR A 255 14.62 -1.72 -8.07
CA THR A 255 14.10 -0.46 -8.63
C THR A 255 13.10 0.24 -7.74
N LEU A 256 12.48 -0.47 -6.79
CA LEU A 256 11.53 0.07 -5.84
C LEU A 256 11.89 -0.34 -4.41
N ARG A 257 12.32 0.62 -3.59
CA ARG A 257 12.55 0.40 -2.16
C ARG A 257 11.34 0.85 -1.34
N ILE A 258 10.83 -0.02 -0.48
CA ILE A 258 9.73 0.32 0.44
C ILE A 258 10.27 0.35 1.87
N TYR A 259 10.16 1.50 2.53
CA TYR A 259 10.65 1.70 3.90
C TYR A 259 9.49 1.60 4.89
N SER A 260 9.71 0.90 6.01
CA SER A 260 8.84 0.97 7.19
C SER A 260 9.20 2.22 8.01
N GLU A 261 8.66 3.37 7.62
CA GLU A 261 9.01 4.66 8.24
C GLU A 261 8.39 4.76 9.65
N GLY A 262 9.21 5.18 10.60
CA GLY A 262 8.80 5.33 11.99
C GLY A 262 8.64 4.02 12.77
N ALA A 263 9.03 2.87 12.20
CA ALA A 263 8.90 1.56 12.87
C ALA A 263 9.67 1.48 14.20
N ALA A 264 10.79 2.18 14.32
CA ALA A 264 11.60 2.24 15.54
C ALA A 264 10.99 3.11 16.66
N LYS A 265 9.88 3.80 16.40
CA LYS A 265 9.28 4.76 17.34
C LYS A 265 7.88 4.33 17.77
N THR A 266 7.59 4.56 19.04
CA THR A 266 6.23 4.51 19.58
C THR A 266 5.38 5.66 19.00
N ARG A 267 4.06 5.50 19.04
CA ARG A 267 3.13 6.56 18.63
C ARG A 267 3.35 7.87 19.40
N PHE A 268 3.73 7.80 20.68
CA PHE A 268 4.03 8.98 21.48
C PHE A 268 5.29 9.74 20.99
N GLU A 269 6.36 9.03 20.64
CA GLU A 269 7.58 9.64 20.08
C GLU A 269 7.33 10.24 18.69
N LYS A 270 6.49 9.59 17.88
CA LYS A 270 6.03 10.16 16.61
C LYS A 270 5.28 11.46 16.83
N THR A 271 4.36 11.49 17.80
CA THR A 271 3.64 12.72 18.17
C THR A 271 4.58 13.86 18.55
N LYS A 272 5.63 13.60 19.35
CA LYS A 272 6.63 14.62 19.69
C LYS A 272 7.32 15.20 18.45
N THR A 273 7.63 14.35 17.47
CA THR A 273 8.24 14.78 16.21
C THR A 273 7.27 15.66 15.42
N VAL A 274 6.01 15.20 15.27
CA VAL A 274 4.97 15.88 14.50
C VAL A 274 4.56 17.23 15.11
N VAL A 275 4.56 17.38 16.43
CA VAL A 275 4.27 18.68 17.09
C VAL A 275 5.31 19.74 16.75
N ASN A 276 6.54 19.34 16.45
CA ASN A 276 7.61 20.24 16.02
C ASN A 276 7.62 20.50 14.52
N TYR A 277 6.80 19.78 13.76
CA TYR A 277 6.67 19.98 12.32
C TYR A 277 5.81 21.21 12.02
N LEU A 278 6.37 22.16 11.27
CA LEU A 278 5.78 23.48 11.00
C LEU A 278 4.31 23.43 10.50
N PRO A 279 3.92 22.52 9.60
CA PRO A 279 2.53 22.37 9.13
C PRO A 279 1.50 22.06 10.20
N VAL A 280 1.90 21.34 11.25
CA VAL A 280 0.97 21.05 12.35
C VAL A 280 0.79 22.27 13.26
N ARG A 281 1.74 23.22 13.22
CA ARG A 281 1.62 24.50 13.95
C ARG A 281 0.68 25.48 13.24
N SER A 282 0.60 25.50 11.91
CA SER A 282 -0.37 26.33 11.16
C SER A 282 -1.80 25.85 11.39
N GLN A 283 -2.05 24.54 11.34
CA GLN A 283 -3.38 23.96 11.58
C GLN A 283 -3.92 24.19 13.01
N ARG A 284 -3.05 24.29 14.01
CA ARG A 284 -3.47 24.67 15.37
C ARG A 284 -3.92 26.12 15.46
N LYS A 285 -3.34 27.03 14.68
CA LYS A 285 -3.75 28.43 14.64
C LYS A 285 -5.11 28.58 13.95
N SER A 286 -5.39 27.81 12.90
CA SER A 286 -6.69 27.81 12.23
C SER A 286 -7.80 27.15 13.08
N ALA A 287 -7.49 26.07 13.82
CA ALA A 287 -8.45 25.45 14.75
C ALA A 287 -8.76 26.29 16.01
N GLN A 288 -7.90 27.26 16.37
CA GLN A 288 -8.14 28.20 17.47
C GLN A 288 -9.05 29.39 17.08
N LEU A 289 -9.47 29.49 15.82
CA LEU A 289 -10.34 30.57 15.33
C LEU A 289 -11.85 30.28 15.41
N PHE A 290 -12.26 29.13 15.97
CA PHE A 290 -13.67 28.95 16.35
C PHE A 290 -13.92 29.61 17.72
N PRO A 291 -14.82 30.59 17.83
CA PRO A 291 -15.08 31.24 19.10
C PRO A 291 -15.67 30.21 20.06
N LYS A 292 -15.06 30.11 21.24
CA LYS A 292 -15.74 29.53 22.41
C LYS A 292 -16.95 30.40 22.70
N SER A 293 -18.12 30.01 22.20
CA SER A 293 -19.39 30.55 22.69
C SER A 293 -19.61 30.01 24.11
N ILE A 294 -19.75 30.96 25.03
CA ILE A 294 -20.15 30.80 26.43
C ILE A 294 -21.58 30.22 26.50
#